data_AF-A0A328BUH0-F1
#
_entry.id   AF-A0A328BUH0-F1
#
_cell.length_a   1.000
_cell.length_b   1.000
_cell.length_c   1.000
_cell.angle_alpha   90.00
_cell.angle_beta   90.00
_cell.angle_gamma   90.00
#
_symmetry.space_group_name_H-M   'P 1'
#
loop_
_entity.id
_entity.type
_entity.pdbx_description
1 polymer ?
#
loop_
_entity_poly.entity_id
_entity_poly.type
_entity_poly.pdbx_seq_one_letter_code
_entity_poly.pdbx_strand_id
1 'polypeptide(L)'
;MNQGGNSVLIIGKPGTSKTTFLAQLYGKLVTTPGRLKLRQAPQDLLAIDEARRRLAEGQPTESTPAEQNKVLRLSLLLDDEPLEVEFPDYGGEQVKAIIRDRQLGLQWAEMCRNSNTWLIFIRLHDHVEPHDVLTKSYTEVAPASTEVTSDTHVEPVHTNEAVELVELLQMLLATRSIGTQVPITQPRLKLVLTLWDELQTDDLPEAVLAHRYPLLLQYARSNWHPAALQVWGLSAQGFRLDTEENQDKYLDYTPAEHAYVILPSGGEPVHDLSLLFE
;
A
#
# COMPACT_ATOMS: atom_id res chain seq x y z
N MET A 1 -18.40 25.08 -4.22
CA MET A 1 -17.50 24.64 -5.31
C MET A 1 -16.08 24.91 -4.85
N ASN A 2 -15.44 23.94 -4.18
CA ASN A 2 -14.01 24.05 -3.88
C ASN A 2 -13.26 23.80 -5.17
N GLN A 3 -12.35 24.70 -5.53
CA GLN A 3 -11.36 24.43 -6.56
C GLN A 3 -10.58 23.19 -6.11
N GLY A 4 -10.78 22.08 -6.80
CA GLY A 4 -10.34 20.76 -6.35
C GLY A 4 -8.82 20.65 -6.43
N GLY A 5 -8.13 20.88 -5.31
CA GLY A 5 -6.70 20.62 -5.19
C GLY A 5 -6.39 19.14 -5.37
N ASN A 6 -5.15 18.81 -5.75
CA ASN A 6 -4.76 17.42 -5.90
C ASN A 6 -4.82 16.71 -4.54
N SER A 7 -5.51 15.58 -4.47
CA SER A 7 -5.67 14.83 -3.22
C SER A 7 -5.51 13.34 -3.46
N VAL A 8 -4.51 12.77 -2.81
CA VAL A 8 -4.08 11.39 -2.95
C VAL A 8 -4.40 10.63 -1.66
N LEU A 9 -5.13 9.53 -1.80
CA LEU A 9 -5.45 8.62 -0.70
C LEU A 9 -4.57 7.37 -0.80
N ILE A 10 -3.76 7.10 0.23
CA ILE A 10 -2.89 5.92 0.29
C ILE A 10 -3.52 4.88 1.19
N ILE A 11 -3.84 3.72 0.62
CA ILE A 11 -4.59 2.65 1.29
C ILE A 11 -3.79 1.35 1.21
N GLY A 12 -3.70 0.62 2.31
CA GLY A 12 -3.08 -0.71 2.30
C GLY A 12 -3.26 -1.42 3.63
N LYS A 13 -3.22 -2.75 3.60
CA LYS A 13 -3.27 -3.59 4.81
C LYS A 13 -2.04 -3.39 5.70
N PRO A 14 -2.04 -3.88 6.95
CA PRO A 14 -0.86 -3.87 7.80
C PRO A 14 0.30 -4.61 7.11
N GLY A 15 1.51 -4.10 7.25
CA GLY A 15 2.70 -4.72 6.67
C GLY A 15 2.94 -4.45 5.17
N THR A 16 2.18 -3.56 4.53
CA THR A 16 2.40 -3.15 3.12
C THR A 16 3.40 -1.99 2.96
N SER A 17 4.26 -1.75 3.94
CA SER A 17 5.31 -0.70 3.95
C SER A 17 4.84 0.76 3.96
N LYS A 18 3.61 1.04 4.40
CA LYS A 18 3.10 2.42 4.54
C LYS A 18 3.96 3.27 5.49
N THR A 19 4.29 2.72 6.66
CA THR A 19 5.14 3.36 7.68
C THR A 19 6.53 3.67 7.14
N THR A 20 7.17 2.70 6.50
CA THR A 20 8.49 2.85 5.86
C THR A 20 8.44 3.90 4.74
N PHE A 21 7.43 3.82 3.87
CA PHE A 21 7.25 4.78 2.77
C PHE A 21 7.09 6.21 3.30
N LEU A 22 6.26 6.41 4.33
CA LEU A 22 6.04 7.73 4.91
C LEU A 22 7.30 8.30 5.55
N ALA A 23 8.04 7.50 6.33
CA ALA A 23 9.30 7.92 6.94
C ALA A 23 10.33 8.35 5.89
N GLN A 24 10.42 7.61 4.78
CA GLN A 24 11.34 7.90 3.67
C GLN A 24 10.92 9.12 2.87
N LEU A 25 9.63 9.24 2.56
CA LEU A 25 9.07 10.40 1.88
C LEU A 25 9.30 11.67 2.71
N TYR A 26 9.00 11.62 4.02
CA TYR A 26 9.23 12.74 4.92
C TYR A 26 10.72 13.07 5.07
N GLY A 27 11.58 12.06 5.16
CA GLY A 27 13.03 12.22 5.12
C GLY A 27 13.49 13.02 3.89
N LYS A 28 13.08 12.60 2.68
CA LYS A 28 13.38 13.31 1.43
C LYS A 28 12.89 14.76 1.46
N LEU A 29 11.67 14.99 1.93
CA LEU A 29 11.06 16.32 2.00
C LEU A 29 11.84 17.28 2.90
N VAL A 30 12.50 16.77 3.93
CA VAL A 30 13.28 17.58 4.88
C VAL A 30 14.72 17.78 4.41
N THR A 31 15.35 16.76 3.82
CA THR A 31 16.79 16.81 3.47
C THR A 31 17.06 17.39 2.09
N THR A 32 16.19 17.12 1.11
CA THR A 32 16.45 17.44 -0.30
C THR A 32 15.20 18.05 -0.94
N PRO A 33 15.09 19.39 -0.99
CA PRO A 33 13.97 20.03 -1.67
C PRO A 33 14.05 19.75 -3.17
N GLY A 34 13.18 18.86 -3.64
CA GLY A 34 13.01 18.53 -5.06
C GLY A 34 11.71 19.10 -5.62
N ARG A 35 11.09 18.35 -6.53
CA ARG A 35 9.76 18.67 -7.07
C ARG A 35 8.66 18.63 -6.01
N LEU A 36 8.84 17.76 -5.01
CA LEU A 36 7.95 17.64 -3.88
C LEU A 36 8.50 18.44 -2.69
N LYS A 37 7.69 19.33 -2.11
CA LYS A 37 8.05 20.18 -0.97
C LYS A 37 6.96 20.15 0.09
N LEU A 38 7.33 20.35 1.36
CA LEU A 38 6.36 20.54 2.44
C LEU A 38 5.72 21.93 2.33
N ARG A 39 4.39 21.97 2.22
CA ARG A 39 3.63 23.23 2.30
C ARG A 39 3.42 23.66 3.75
N GLN A 40 3.14 22.68 4.61
CA GLN A 40 2.90 22.87 6.05
C GLN A 40 3.52 21.70 6.83
N ALA A 41 3.98 21.97 8.05
CA ALA A 41 4.46 20.92 8.94
C ALA A 41 3.31 19.96 9.29
N PRO A 42 3.53 18.64 9.29
CA PRO A 42 2.52 17.67 9.72
C PRO A 42 2.10 17.92 11.17
N GLN A 43 0.80 17.74 11.48
CA GLN A 43 0.30 17.93 12.85
C GLN A 43 0.71 16.81 13.81
N ASP A 44 0.96 15.61 13.29
CA ASP A 44 1.34 14.44 14.08
C ASP A 44 2.64 13.83 13.54
N LEU A 45 3.77 14.33 14.06
CA LEU A 45 5.11 13.89 13.68
C LEU A 45 5.59 12.68 14.47
N LEU A 46 4.98 12.37 15.62
CA LEU A 46 5.50 11.36 16.55
C LEU A 46 5.60 9.97 15.90
N ALA A 47 4.58 9.58 15.14
CA ALA A 47 4.56 8.29 14.45
C ALA A 47 5.53 8.22 13.25
N ILE A 48 5.90 9.37 12.68
CA ILE A 48 6.85 9.49 11.57
C ILE A 48 8.28 9.51 12.13
N ASP A 49 8.50 10.24 13.22
CA ASP A 49 9.82 10.41 13.85
C ASP A 49 10.38 9.11 14.40
N GLU A 50 9.55 8.27 15.02
CA GLU A 50 10.00 6.96 15.50
C GLU A 50 10.39 6.03 14.34
N ALA A 51 9.57 5.97 13.29
CA ALA A 51 9.89 5.19 12.10
C ALA A 51 11.19 5.71 11.44
N ARG A 52 11.37 7.03 11.37
CA ARG A 52 12.59 7.65 10.83
C ARG A 52 13.81 7.37 11.69
N ARG A 53 13.68 7.41 13.02
CA ARG A 53 14.76 7.09 13.97
C ARG A 53 15.25 5.67 13.77
N ARG A 54 14.32 4.70 13.71
CA ARG A 54 14.67 3.29 13.48
C ARG A 54 15.38 3.08 12.16
N LEU A 55 14.86 3.66 11.08
CA LEU A 55 15.54 3.60 9.79
C LEU A 55 16.94 4.22 9.88
N ALA A 56 17.08 5.40 10.50
CA ALA A 56 18.39 6.03 10.70
C ALA A 56 19.36 5.21 11.57
N GLU A 57 18.87 4.26 12.37
CA GLU A 57 19.65 3.30 13.15
C GLU A 57 19.89 1.97 12.42
N GLY A 58 19.54 1.87 11.13
CA GLY A 58 19.64 0.64 10.35
C GLY A 58 18.62 -0.43 10.77
N GLN A 59 17.58 -0.06 11.51
CA GLN A 59 16.56 -0.98 12.00
C GLN A 59 15.29 -0.93 11.12
N PRO A 60 14.60 -2.07 10.92
CA PRO A 60 13.32 -2.08 10.25
C PRO A 60 12.27 -1.29 11.06
N THR A 61 11.34 -0.66 10.36
CA THR A 61 10.18 -0.02 11.00
C THR A 61 9.27 -1.08 11.62
N GLU A 62 8.77 -0.80 12.82
CA GLU A 62 7.77 -1.66 13.46
C GLU A 62 6.36 -1.39 12.94
N SER A 63 5.49 -2.39 13.10
CA SER A 63 4.05 -2.22 12.86
C SER A 63 3.50 -1.12 13.77
N THR A 64 2.77 -0.18 13.18
CA THR A 64 2.09 0.88 13.92
C THR A 64 1.06 0.27 14.89
N PRO A 65 1.12 0.54 16.21
CA PRO A 65 0.15 0.03 17.16
C PRO A 65 -1.28 0.45 16.79
N ALA A 66 -2.25 -0.45 16.95
CA ALA A 66 -3.66 -0.20 16.60
C ALA A 66 -4.26 1.03 17.33
N GLU A 67 -3.69 1.45 18.46
CA GLU A 67 -4.11 2.63 19.21
C GLU A 67 -3.70 3.95 18.54
N GLN A 68 -2.75 3.92 17.59
CA GLN A 68 -2.33 5.05 16.78
C GLN A 68 -3.09 5.14 15.44
N ASN A 69 -4.31 4.59 15.36
CA ASN A 69 -5.25 4.66 14.24
C ASN A 69 -5.74 6.10 13.94
N LYS A 70 -4.80 7.03 13.74
CA LYS A 70 -5.04 8.41 13.37
C LYS A 70 -4.90 8.56 11.87
N VAL A 71 -5.75 9.41 11.31
CA VAL A 71 -5.56 9.90 9.95
C VAL A 71 -4.31 10.77 9.93
N LEU A 72 -3.33 10.38 9.11
CA LEU A 72 -2.16 11.20 8.84
C LEU A 72 -2.39 11.97 7.54
N ARG A 73 -2.04 13.26 7.56
CA ARG A 73 -2.14 14.15 6.39
C ARG A 73 -0.83 14.86 6.19
N LEU A 74 -0.37 14.89 4.95
CA LEU A 74 0.74 15.70 4.50
C LEU A 74 0.22 16.73 3.50
N SER A 75 0.40 18.01 3.83
CA SER A 75 0.16 19.10 2.90
C SER A 75 1.46 19.43 2.16
N LEU A 76 1.49 19.10 0.88
CA LEU A 76 2.66 19.18 0.01
C LEU A 76 2.45 20.17 -1.14
N LEU A 77 3.54 20.48 -1.82
CA LEU A 77 3.59 21.11 -3.13
C LEU A 77 4.29 20.16 -4.09
N LEU A 78 3.66 19.83 -5.22
CA LEU A 78 4.28 19.10 -6.33
C LEU A 78 4.43 20.08 -7.49
N ASP A 79 5.66 20.40 -7.88
CA ASP A 79 5.94 21.43 -8.90
C ASP A 79 5.23 22.76 -8.60
N ASP A 80 5.23 23.14 -7.32
CA ASP A 80 4.58 24.33 -6.74
C ASP A 80 3.02 24.31 -6.76
N GLU A 81 2.39 23.22 -7.20
CA GLU A 81 0.95 23.01 -7.12
C GLU A 81 0.53 22.30 -5.80
N PRO A 82 -0.58 22.71 -5.14
CA PRO A 82 -1.05 22.08 -3.91
C PRO A 82 -1.41 20.60 -4.07
N LEU A 83 -0.84 19.77 -3.19
CA LEU A 83 -1.11 18.33 -3.10
C LEU A 83 -1.37 17.93 -1.64
N GLU A 84 -2.52 17.33 -1.36
CA GLU A 84 -2.80 16.68 -0.08
C GLU A 84 -2.58 15.18 -0.21
N VAL A 85 -1.71 14.61 0.63
CA VAL A 85 -1.53 13.16 0.73
C VAL A 85 -2.11 12.70 2.06
N GLU A 86 -3.07 11.79 1.99
CA GLU A 86 -3.78 11.31 3.17
C GLU A 86 -3.62 9.80 3.36
N PHE A 87 -3.36 9.41 4.60
CA PHE A 87 -3.36 8.03 5.07
C PHE A 87 -4.54 7.87 6.02
N PRO A 88 -5.68 7.34 5.56
CA PRO A 88 -6.90 7.22 6.37
C PRO A 88 -6.74 6.20 7.50
N ASP A 89 -5.79 5.28 7.33
CA ASP A 89 -5.45 4.25 8.28
C ASP A 89 -3.96 3.94 8.15
N TYR A 90 -3.16 4.63 8.96
CA TYR A 90 -1.71 4.50 8.94
C TYR A 90 -1.26 3.09 9.33
N GLY A 91 -1.93 2.45 10.30
CA GLY A 91 -1.65 1.06 10.68
C GLY A 91 -2.15 0.03 9.68
N GLY A 92 -3.24 0.31 8.97
CA GLY A 92 -3.87 -0.62 8.03
C GLY A 92 -4.90 -1.57 8.67
N GLU A 93 -5.13 -1.47 9.98
CA GLU A 93 -6.04 -2.36 10.70
C GLU A 93 -7.52 -2.07 10.38
N GLN A 94 -7.86 -0.80 10.12
CA GLN A 94 -9.21 -0.42 9.68
C GLN A 94 -9.51 -0.97 8.27
N VAL A 95 -8.52 -1.09 7.38
CA VAL A 95 -8.72 -1.71 6.06
C VAL A 95 -9.25 -3.14 6.19
N LYS A 96 -8.70 -3.93 7.12
CA LYS A 96 -9.19 -5.29 7.40
C LYS A 96 -10.63 -5.26 7.94
N ALA A 97 -10.92 -4.36 8.89
CA ALA A 97 -12.26 -4.22 9.45
C ALA A 97 -13.29 -3.78 8.41
N ILE A 98 -12.93 -2.83 7.53
CA ILE A 98 -13.77 -2.36 6.42
C ILE A 98 -14.18 -3.53 5.53
N ILE A 99 -13.22 -4.37 5.13
CA ILE A 99 -13.48 -5.51 4.24
C ILE A 99 -14.34 -6.56 4.95
N ARG A 100 -14.02 -6.89 6.21
CA ARG A 100 -14.74 -7.88 7.01
C ARG A 100 -16.19 -7.46 7.29
N ASP A 101 -16.37 -6.23 7.76
CA ASP A 101 -17.65 -5.74 8.27
C ASP A 101 -18.48 -5.08 7.18
N ARG A 102 -17.90 -4.87 5.98
CA ARG A 102 -18.48 -4.13 4.85
C ARG A 102 -19.01 -2.75 5.23
N GLN A 103 -18.29 -2.07 6.13
CA GLN A 103 -18.67 -0.76 6.64
C GLN A 103 -17.52 0.23 6.50
N LEU A 104 -17.79 1.35 5.83
CA LEU A 104 -16.90 2.50 5.79
C LEU A 104 -17.37 3.56 6.80
N GLY A 105 -16.50 3.97 7.71
CA GLY A 105 -16.78 5.09 8.62
C GLY A 105 -16.95 6.42 7.87
N LEU A 106 -17.60 7.40 8.49
CA LEU A 106 -17.86 8.71 7.88
C LEU A 106 -16.59 9.42 7.41
N GLN A 107 -15.53 9.38 8.23
CA GLN A 107 -14.24 10.00 7.90
C GLN A 107 -13.61 9.37 6.65
N TRP A 108 -13.61 8.04 6.56
CA TRP A 108 -13.16 7.32 5.36
C TRP A 108 -13.99 7.72 4.14
N ALA A 109 -15.32 7.80 4.28
CA ALA A 109 -16.19 8.17 3.20
C ALA A 109 -15.94 9.60 2.68
N GLU A 110 -15.64 10.55 3.56
CA GLU A 110 -15.25 11.91 3.19
C GLU A 110 -13.92 11.93 2.41
N MET A 111 -12.89 11.27 2.93
CA MET A 111 -11.58 11.19 2.26
C MET A 111 -11.67 10.50 0.89
N CYS A 112 -12.48 9.44 0.78
CA CYS A 112 -12.72 8.76 -0.49
C CYS A 112 -13.41 9.66 -1.51
N ARG A 113 -14.38 10.49 -1.09
CA ARG A 113 -15.09 11.42 -1.97
C ARG A 113 -14.24 12.59 -2.42
N ASN A 114 -13.35 13.07 -1.55
CA ASN A 114 -12.53 14.26 -1.80
C ASN A 114 -11.21 13.96 -2.52
N SER A 115 -10.73 12.71 -2.48
CA SER A 115 -9.53 12.30 -3.20
C SER A 115 -9.77 12.16 -4.71
N ASN A 116 -8.77 12.49 -5.51
CA ASN A 116 -8.78 12.31 -6.96
C ASN A 116 -7.93 11.12 -7.41
N THR A 117 -7.04 10.64 -6.54
CA THR A 117 -6.14 9.52 -6.83
C THR A 117 -6.09 8.57 -5.65
N TRP A 118 -6.17 7.27 -5.94
CA TRP A 118 -6.03 6.19 -4.96
C TRP A 118 -4.75 5.41 -5.23
N LEU A 119 -3.89 5.29 -4.22
CA LEU A 119 -2.71 4.45 -4.22
C LEU A 119 -2.99 3.25 -3.33
N ILE A 120 -3.16 2.08 -3.93
CA ILE A 120 -3.39 0.82 -3.21
C ILE A 120 -2.05 0.12 -3.04
N PHE A 121 -1.52 0.10 -1.81
CA PHE A 121 -0.29 -0.57 -1.46
C PHE A 121 -0.55 -2.05 -1.25
N ILE A 122 0.12 -2.89 -2.05
CA ILE A 122 -0.10 -4.32 -2.13
C ILE A 122 1.24 -5.01 -1.89
N ARG A 123 1.32 -5.80 -0.82
CA ARG A 123 2.46 -6.71 -0.62
C ARG A 123 2.13 -8.03 -1.28
N LEU A 124 2.83 -8.36 -2.36
CA LEU A 124 2.74 -9.67 -2.98
C LEU A 124 3.58 -10.63 -2.13
N HIS A 125 2.99 -11.22 -1.08
CA HIS A 125 3.64 -12.34 -0.42
C HIS A 125 3.86 -13.48 -1.42
N ASP A 126 4.88 -14.29 -1.22
CA ASP A 126 4.95 -15.59 -1.87
C ASP A 126 3.80 -16.42 -1.35
N HIS A 127 2.71 -16.44 -2.12
CA HIS A 127 1.55 -17.24 -1.81
C HIS A 127 1.97 -18.68 -1.63
N VAL A 128 1.76 -19.19 -0.43
CA VAL A 128 1.41 -20.59 -0.23
C VAL A 128 0.24 -20.82 -1.18
N GLU A 129 0.44 -21.69 -2.17
CA GLU A 129 -0.61 -22.06 -3.11
C GLU A 129 -1.90 -22.33 -2.33
N PRO A 130 -3.03 -21.69 -2.70
CA PRO A 130 -4.30 -22.00 -2.07
C PRO A 130 -4.45 -23.51 -2.15
N HIS A 131 -4.67 -24.14 -1.00
CA HIS A 131 -4.80 -25.60 -0.94
C HIS A 131 -5.93 -25.98 -1.88
N ASP A 132 -5.55 -26.59 -3.00
CA ASP A 132 -6.51 -26.99 -4.00
C ASP A 132 -7.31 -28.16 -3.42
N VAL A 133 -8.55 -27.83 -3.06
CA VAL A 133 -9.54 -28.76 -2.51
C VAL A 133 -9.83 -29.89 -3.50
N LEU A 134 -9.49 -29.72 -4.78
CA LEU A 134 -9.65 -30.71 -5.84
C LEU A 134 -8.45 -31.66 -5.97
N THR A 135 -7.25 -31.29 -5.51
CA THR A 135 -6.05 -32.14 -5.59
C THR A 135 -5.68 -32.80 -4.26
N LYS A 136 -6.06 -32.23 -3.11
CA LYS A 136 -5.79 -32.85 -1.81
C LYS A 136 -7.00 -33.65 -1.33
N SER A 137 -6.85 -34.97 -1.26
CA SER A 137 -7.84 -35.87 -0.66
C SER A 137 -8.04 -35.52 0.82
N TYR A 138 -9.27 -35.66 1.31
CA TYR A 138 -9.66 -35.43 2.72
C TYR A 138 -8.74 -36.14 3.73
N THR A 139 -8.05 -37.20 3.32
CA THR A 139 -7.05 -37.94 4.11
C THR A 139 -5.73 -37.21 4.35
N GLU A 140 -5.35 -36.20 3.57
CA GLU A 140 -4.12 -35.42 3.78
C GLU A 140 -4.33 -34.23 4.72
N VAL A 141 -5.60 -33.87 4.98
CA VAL A 141 -5.99 -32.73 5.84
C VAL A 141 -6.30 -33.19 7.27
N ALA A 142 -6.34 -34.49 7.55
CA ALA A 142 -6.49 -35.00 8.90
C ALA A 142 -5.10 -35.03 9.59
N PRO A 143 -4.82 -34.17 10.59
CA PRO A 143 -3.70 -34.45 11.47
C PRO A 143 -3.99 -35.77 12.17
N ALA A 144 -3.07 -36.73 12.03
CA ALA A 144 -3.09 -37.92 12.83
C ALA A 144 -3.09 -37.50 14.31
N SER A 145 -4.15 -37.89 15.03
CA SER A 145 -4.28 -37.92 16.48
C SER A 145 -4.03 -36.60 17.23
N THR A 146 -5.10 -35.89 17.59
CA THR A 146 -5.26 -35.40 18.98
C THR A 146 -6.73 -35.14 19.28
N GLU A 147 -7.10 -35.39 20.53
CA GLU A 147 -8.45 -35.47 21.07
C GLU A 147 -9.29 -34.21 20.80
N VAL A 148 -10.56 -34.43 20.46
CA VAL A 148 -11.56 -33.39 20.30
C VAL A 148 -11.89 -32.81 21.68
N THR A 149 -11.21 -31.73 22.06
CA THR A 149 -11.72 -30.81 23.08
C THR A 149 -12.65 -29.80 22.40
N SER A 150 -13.83 -29.66 22.97
CA SER A 150 -14.86 -28.71 22.59
C SER A 150 -14.39 -27.28 22.87
N ASP A 151 -13.67 -26.67 21.93
CA ASP A 151 -13.48 -25.22 21.77
C ASP A 151 -12.84 -24.96 20.38
N THR A 152 -13.47 -25.46 19.33
CA THR A 152 -13.06 -25.19 17.95
C THR A 152 -13.47 -23.76 17.60
N HIS A 153 -12.60 -22.80 17.93
CA HIS A 153 -12.49 -21.57 17.17
C HIS A 153 -12.32 -21.98 15.70
N VAL A 154 -13.38 -21.78 14.91
CA VAL A 154 -13.29 -21.87 13.45
C VAL A 154 -12.30 -20.79 13.05
N GLU A 155 -11.08 -21.19 12.65
CA GLU A 155 -10.15 -20.22 12.07
C GLU A 155 -10.87 -19.56 10.88
N PRO A 156 -10.91 -18.22 10.83
CA PRO A 156 -11.62 -17.52 9.78
C PRO A 156 -11.03 -17.97 8.44
N VAL A 157 -11.91 -18.42 7.55
CA VAL A 157 -11.58 -18.80 6.17
C VAL A 157 -10.60 -17.78 5.61
N HIS A 158 -9.35 -18.20 5.36
CA HIS A 158 -8.34 -17.35 4.74
C HIS A 158 -8.88 -16.91 3.39
N THR A 159 -9.36 -15.67 3.34
CA THR A 159 -9.95 -15.13 2.11
C THR A 159 -8.79 -14.73 1.22
N ASN A 160 -8.89 -15.02 -0.08
CA ASN A 160 -7.84 -14.65 -1.03
C ASN A 160 -7.67 -13.13 -1.04
N GLU A 161 -6.46 -12.63 -0.78
CA GLU A 161 -6.15 -11.21 -0.71
C GLU A 161 -6.60 -10.44 -1.96
N ALA A 162 -6.51 -11.05 -3.15
CA ALA A 162 -7.00 -10.44 -4.38
C ALA A 162 -8.51 -10.17 -4.33
N VAL A 163 -9.31 -11.07 -3.73
CA VAL A 163 -10.75 -10.91 -3.56
C VAL A 163 -11.04 -9.80 -2.56
N GLU A 164 -10.32 -9.76 -1.45
CA GLU A 164 -10.44 -8.72 -0.42
C GLU A 164 -10.15 -7.32 -0.97
N LEU A 165 -9.13 -7.20 -1.83
CA LEU A 165 -8.78 -5.93 -2.50
C LEU A 165 -9.83 -5.52 -3.53
N VAL A 166 -10.42 -6.48 -4.26
CA VAL A 166 -11.55 -6.19 -5.17
C VAL A 166 -12.78 -5.70 -4.39
N GLU A 167 -13.13 -6.36 -3.29
CA GLU A 167 -14.23 -5.93 -2.41
C GLU A 167 -13.98 -4.52 -1.89
N LEU A 168 -12.76 -4.24 -1.41
CA LEU A 168 -12.38 -2.89 -0.97
C LEU A 168 -12.61 -1.85 -2.08
N LEU A 169 -12.12 -2.10 -3.30
CA LEU A 169 -12.33 -1.18 -4.42
C LEU A 169 -13.81 -0.97 -4.74
N GLN A 170 -14.63 -2.03 -4.69
CA GLN A 170 -16.08 -1.92 -4.87
C GLN A 170 -16.73 -1.03 -3.82
N MET A 171 -16.36 -1.21 -2.54
CA MET A 171 -16.86 -0.39 -1.44
C MET A 171 -16.46 1.08 -1.57
N LEU A 172 -15.23 1.36 -1.97
CA LEU A 172 -14.75 2.73 -2.18
C LEU A 172 -15.50 3.41 -3.34
N LEU A 173 -15.72 2.70 -4.45
CA LEU A 173 -16.50 3.21 -5.59
C LEU A 173 -17.98 3.45 -5.22
N ALA A 174 -18.60 2.52 -4.51
CA ALA A 174 -19.97 2.65 -4.04
C ALA A 174 -20.14 3.88 -3.14
N THR A 175 -19.16 4.15 -2.28
CA THR A 175 -19.14 5.33 -1.40
C THR A 175 -19.09 6.65 -2.17
N ARG A 176 -18.46 6.64 -3.35
CA ARG A 176 -18.45 7.77 -4.30
C ARG A 176 -19.64 7.79 -5.26
N SER A 177 -20.52 6.80 -5.19
CA SER A 177 -21.63 6.61 -6.14
C SER A 177 -21.15 6.54 -7.59
N ILE A 178 -19.97 5.95 -7.82
CA ILE A 178 -19.42 5.74 -9.16
C ILE A 178 -19.88 4.39 -9.67
N GLY A 179 -20.63 4.42 -10.78
CA GLY A 179 -21.02 3.22 -11.51
C GLY A 179 -19.91 2.72 -12.43
N THR A 180 -19.98 1.45 -12.80
CA THR A 180 -19.01 0.77 -13.67
C THR A 180 -19.54 0.58 -15.10
N GLN A 181 -20.67 1.21 -15.45
CA GLN A 181 -21.22 1.11 -16.81
C GLN A 181 -20.37 1.83 -17.87
N VAL A 182 -19.53 2.78 -17.44
CA VAL A 182 -18.57 3.50 -18.27
C VAL A 182 -17.18 3.42 -17.64
N PRO A 183 -16.09 3.44 -18.43
CA PRO A 183 -14.74 3.41 -17.88
C PRO A 183 -14.48 4.57 -16.92
N ILE A 184 -14.01 4.24 -15.72
CA ILE A 184 -13.71 5.20 -14.66
C ILE A 184 -12.46 5.99 -15.03
N THR A 185 -12.60 7.31 -15.11
CA THR A 185 -11.48 8.25 -15.34
C THR A 185 -11.06 8.97 -14.06
N GLN A 186 -11.94 9.01 -13.07
CA GLN A 186 -11.74 9.58 -11.74
C GLN A 186 -12.51 8.76 -10.70
N PRO A 187 -11.90 8.39 -9.56
CA PRO A 187 -10.51 8.64 -9.21
C PRO A 187 -9.54 7.85 -10.08
N ARG A 188 -8.33 8.39 -10.29
CA ARG A 188 -7.21 7.62 -10.83
C ARG A 188 -6.82 6.54 -9.83
N LEU A 189 -6.45 5.36 -10.33
CA LEU A 189 -6.05 4.21 -9.52
C LEU A 189 -4.60 3.84 -9.83
N LYS A 190 -3.74 3.86 -8.81
CA LYS A 190 -2.39 3.31 -8.86
C LYS A 190 -2.32 2.09 -7.94
N LEU A 191 -2.04 0.93 -8.52
CA LEU A 191 -1.74 -0.28 -7.77
C LEU A 191 -0.24 -0.32 -7.54
N VAL A 192 0.19 -0.22 -6.28
CA VAL A 192 1.59 -0.07 -5.91
C VAL A 192 2.05 -1.38 -5.25
N LEU A 193 2.88 -2.14 -5.95
CA LEU A 193 3.45 -3.40 -5.48
C LEU A 193 4.63 -3.09 -4.56
N THR A 194 4.43 -3.28 -3.27
CA THR A 194 5.40 -2.91 -2.24
C THR A 194 6.36 -4.07 -1.95
N LEU A 195 7.52 -3.72 -1.38
CA LEU A 195 8.65 -4.63 -1.20
C LEU A 195 9.12 -5.24 -2.52
N TRP A 196 9.21 -4.40 -3.56
CA TRP A 196 9.63 -4.82 -4.89
C TRP A 196 11.02 -5.45 -4.91
N ASP A 197 11.91 -5.02 -4.02
CA ASP A 197 13.25 -5.59 -3.82
C ASP A 197 13.23 -7.07 -3.42
N GLU A 198 12.18 -7.53 -2.74
CA GLU A 198 12.04 -8.94 -2.34
C GLU A 198 11.61 -9.84 -3.50
N LEU A 199 11.02 -9.29 -4.56
CA LEU A 199 10.44 -10.07 -5.67
C LEU A 199 11.49 -10.58 -6.66
N GLN A 200 12.70 -10.00 -6.66
CA GLN A 200 13.83 -10.39 -7.50
C GLN A 200 13.44 -10.70 -8.95
N THR A 201 12.70 -9.78 -9.59
CA THR A 201 12.19 -9.93 -10.95
C THR A 201 12.51 -8.72 -11.81
N ASP A 202 12.77 -8.98 -13.08
CA ASP A 202 12.93 -7.97 -14.15
C ASP A 202 11.62 -7.73 -14.93
N ASP A 203 10.53 -8.40 -14.53
CA ASP A 203 9.22 -8.25 -15.16
C ASP A 203 8.59 -6.88 -14.89
N LEU A 204 7.67 -6.48 -15.77
CA LEU A 204 6.85 -5.29 -15.56
C LEU A 204 5.97 -5.45 -14.32
N PRO A 205 5.76 -4.40 -13.50
CA PRO A 205 4.86 -4.45 -12.34
C PRO A 205 3.47 -5.01 -12.67
N GLU A 206 2.92 -4.64 -13.83
CA GLU A 206 1.64 -5.14 -14.29
C GLU A 206 1.67 -6.64 -14.63
N ALA A 207 2.78 -7.16 -15.19
CA ALA A 207 2.95 -8.57 -15.49
C ALA A 207 3.06 -9.40 -14.20
N VAL A 208 3.81 -8.91 -13.21
CA VAL A 208 3.90 -9.54 -11.89
C VAL A 208 2.53 -9.58 -11.21
N LEU A 209 1.77 -8.48 -11.26
CA LEU A 209 0.42 -8.45 -10.72
C LEU A 209 -0.53 -9.39 -11.49
N ALA A 210 -0.42 -9.48 -12.81
CA ALA A 210 -1.22 -10.38 -13.63
C ALA A 210 -0.99 -11.84 -13.24
N HIS A 211 0.26 -12.21 -12.93
CA HIS A 211 0.60 -13.56 -12.52
C HIS A 211 0.12 -13.89 -11.10
N ARG A 212 0.31 -12.96 -10.14
CA ARG A 212 0.00 -13.21 -8.73
C ARG A 212 -1.47 -12.93 -8.37
N TYR A 213 -2.05 -11.80 -8.81
CA TYR A 213 -3.44 -11.41 -8.57
C TYR A 213 -4.21 -11.11 -9.88
N PRO A 214 -4.42 -12.13 -10.75
CA PRO A 214 -5.10 -11.93 -12.02
C PRO A 214 -6.51 -11.34 -11.85
N LEU A 215 -7.24 -11.75 -10.82
CA LEU A 215 -8.59 -11.26 -10.54
C LEU A 215 -8.61 -9.75 -10.25
N LEU A 216 -7.66 -9.27 -9.44
CA LEU A 216 -7.57 -7.85 -9.10
C LEU A 216 -7.23 -7.01 -10.34
N LEU A 217 -6.24 -7.45 -11.13
CA LEU A 217 -5.87 -6.74 -12.35
C LEU A 217 -7.01 -6.76 -13.38
N GLN A 218 -7.67 -7.89 -13.57
CA GLN A 218 -8.81 -8.00 -14.48
C GLN A 218 -9.95 -7.08 -14.05
N TYR A 219 -10.28 -7.06 -12.76
CA TYR A 219 -11.29 -6.15 -12.21
C TYR A 219 -10.90 -4.69 -12.45
N ALA A 220 -9.67 -4.29 -12.14
CA ALA A 220 -9.21 -2.92 -12.36
C ALA A 220 -9.26 -2.52 -13.85
N ARG A 221 -8.72 -3.35 -14.75
CA ARG A 221 -8.73 -3.11 -16.21
C ARG A 221 -10.13 -3.04 -16.82
N SER A 222 -11.07 -3.80 -16.28
CA SER A 222 -12.44 -3.82 -16.79
C SER A 222 -13.24 -2.58 -16.39
N ASN A 223 -12.87 -1.94 -15.28
CA ASN A 223 -13.63 -0.82 -14.72
C ASN A 223 -12.96 0.55 -14.94
N TRP A 224 -11.63 0.63 -14.96
CA TRP A 224 -10.91 1.90 -15.18
C TRP A 224 -10.52 2.11 -16.64
N HIS A 225 -10.54 3.38 -17.06
CA HIS A 225 -9.94 3.78 -18.32
C HIS A 225 -8.41 3.55 -18.26
N PRO A 226 -7.74 3.09 -19.33
CA PRO A 226 -6.29 2.80 -19.31
C PRO A 226 -5.43 3.98 -18.84
N ALA A 227 -5.78 5.21 -19.22
CA ALA A 227 -5.06 6.42 -18.78
C ALA A 227 -5.28 6.78 -17.28
N ALA A 228 -6.23 6.13 -16.61
CA ALA A 228 -6.54 6.35 -15.19
C ALA A 228 -6.14 5.14 -14.31
N LEU A 229 -5.51 4.11 -14.89
CA LEU A 229 -5.01 2.93 -14.19
C LEU A 229 -3.51 2.79 -14.42
N GLN A 230 -2.75 2.63 -13.35
CA GLN A 230 -1.31 2.35 -13.43
C GLN A 230 -0.93 1.28 -12.40
N VAL A 231 0.08 0.47 -12.73
CA VAL A 231 0.70 -0.49 -11.80
C VAL A 231 2.17 -0.11 -11.63
N TRP A 232 2.59 0.05 -10.39
CA TRP A 232 3.93 0.53 -10.02
C TRP A 232 4.62 -0.49 -9.11
N GLY A 233 5.95 -0.56 -9.18
CA GLY A 233 6.76 -1.21 -8.15
C GLY A 233 7.26 -0.18 -7.14
N LEU A 234 7.31 -0.54 -5.86
CA LEU A 234 7.85 0.30 -4.79
C LEU A 234 8.74 -0.54 -3.86
N SER A 235 9.99 -0.11 -3.71
CA SER A 235 10.81 -0.47 -2.57
C SER A 235 11.03 0.75 -1.70
N ALA A 236 10.28 0.82 -0.60
CA ALA A 236 10.42 1.92 0.36
C ALA A 236 11.72 1.81 1.18
N GLN A 237 12.14 0.58 1.49
CA GLN A 237 13.35 0.32 2.28
C GLN A 237 14.60 0.21 1.40
N GLY A 238 14.45 -0.17 0.13
CA GLY A 238 15.53 -0.42 -0.81
C GLY A 238 16.04 -1.86 -0.75
N PHE A 239 16.22 -2.40 0.46
CA PHE A 239 16.65 -3.77 0.71
C PHE A 239 16.29 -4.22 2.14
N ARG A 240 16.36 -5.53 2.39
CA ARG A 240 16.10 -6.12 3.71
C ARG A 240 17.20 -5.76 4.72
N LEU A 241 16.81 -5.31 5.92
CA LEU A 241 17.72 -5.01 7.05
C LEU A 241 17.88 -6.21 7.99
N ASP A 242 18.04 -7.41 7.43
CA ASP A 242 18.15 -8.67 8.16
C ASP A 242 19.59 -9.12 8.43
N THR A 243 20.58 -8.51 7.78
CA THR A 243 22.00 -8.80 7.96
C THR A 243 22.75 -7.58 8.50
N GLU A 244 23.78 -7.82 9.32
CA GLU A 244 24.65 -6.74 9.85
C GLU A 244 25.27 -5.91 8.71
N GLU A 245 25.66 -6.55 7.60
CA GLU A 245 26.18 -5.87 6.41
C GLU A 245 25.17 -4.90 5.78
N ASN A 246 23.90 -5.29 5.68
CA ASN A 246 22.85 -4.40 5.18
C ASN A 246 22.56 -3.27 6.16
N GLN A 247 22.64 -3.52 7.47
CA GLN A 247 22.47 -2.49 8.50
C GLN A 247 23.59 -1.45 8.42
N ASP A 248 24.85 -1.89 8.32
CA ASP A 248 26.01 -1.01 8.16
C ASP A 248 25.92 -0.19 6.87
N LYS A 249 25.57 -0.82 5.74
CA LYS A 249 25.33 -0.13 4.46
C LYS A 249 24.23 0.94 4.56
N TYR A 250 23.21 0.69 5.37
CA TYR A 250 22.11 1.64 5.58
C TYR A 250 22.53 2.84 6.44
N LEU A 251 23.56 2.69 7.28
CA LEU A 251 24.15 3.76 8.09
C LEU A 251 25.11 4.64 7.30
N ASP A 252 25.79 4.07 6.29
CA ASP A 252 26.76 4.77 5.45
C ASP A 252 26.12 5.77 4.46
N TYR A 253 24.83 5.60 4.15
CA TYR A 253 24.07 6.45 3.23
C TYR A 253 22.84 7.03 3.92
N THR A 254 22.26 8.10 3.36
CA THR A 254 21.02 8.62 3.95
C THR A 254 19.87 7.66 3.64
N PRO A 255 19.00 7.30 4.62
CA PRO A 255 17.88 6.38 4.42
C PRO A 255 17.05 6.68 3.16
N ALA A 256 16.86 7.96 2.89
CA ALA A 256 16.12 8.51 1.76
C ALA A 256 16.66 8.06 0.40
N GLU A 257 17.96 7.83 0.24
CA GLU A 257 18.58 7.47 -1.04
C GLU A 257 18.27 6.04 -1.47
N HIS A 258 17.92 5.16 -0.52
CA HIS A 258 17.64 3.75 -0.81
C HIS A 258 16.24 3.50 -1.38
N ALA A 259 15.28 4.40 -1.12
CA ALA A 259 13.91 4.22 -1.58
C ALA A 259 13.79 4.49 -3.09
N TYR A 260 13.21 3.54 -3.84
CA TYR A 260 13.04 3.62 -5.29
C TYR A 260 11.66 3.12 -5.74
N VAL A 261 11.28 3.52 -6.95
CA VAL A 261 10.09 3.05 -7.65
C VAL A 261 10.45 2.45 -9.00
N ILE A 262 9.61 1.52 -9.46
CA ILE A 262 9.62 0.98 -10.83
C ILE A 262 8.42 1.56 -11.56
N LEU A 263 8.69 2.21 -12.69
CA LEU A 263 7.67 2.84 -13.52
C LEU A 263 6.73 1.78 -14.12
N PRO A 264 5.49 2.14 -14.49
CA PRO A 264 4.58 1.22 -15.18
C PRO A 264 5.13 0.70 -16.52
N SER A 265 5.98 1.49 -17.17
CA SER A 265 6.70 1.11 -18.39
C SER A 265 7.85 0.12 -18.15
N GLY A 266 8.17 -0.20 -16.89
CA GLY A 266 9.38 -0.91 -16.51
C GLY A 266 10.64 -0.04 -16.58
N GLY A 267 11.78 -0.71 -16.58
CA GLY A 267 13.11 -0.10 -16.62
C GLY A 267 13.83 -0.14 -15.28
N GLU A 268 14.94 0.58 -15.22
CA GLU A 268 15.81 0.67 -14.04
C GLU A 268 15.10 1.34 -12.84
N PRO A 269 15.49 0.98 -11.60
CA PRO A 269 15.04 1.65 -10.39
C PRO A 269 15.21 3.17 -10.44
N VAL A 270 14.12 3.90 -10.17
CA VAL A 270 14.13 5.38 -10.09
C VAL A 270 14.04 5.82 -8.63
N HIS A 271 15.07 6.52 -8.14
CA HIS A 271 15.17 6.99 -6.75
C HIS A 271 14.39 8.29 -6.48
N ASP A 272 13.21 8.44 -7.08
CA ASP A 272 12.32 9.59 -6.90
C ASP A 272 10.89 9.14 -6.57
N LEU A 273 10.49 9.29 -5.31
CA LEU A 273 9.15 8.92 -4.84
C LEU A 273 8.08 9.92 -5.29
N SER A 274 8.45 11.11 -5.77
CA SER A 274 7.49 12.14 -6.20
C SER A 274 6.68 11.70 -7.43
N LEU A 275 7.24 10.80 -8.25
CA LEU A 275 6.60 10.23 -9.43
C LEU A 275 5.30 9.47 -9.12
N LEU A 276 5.15 8.96 -7.89
CA LEU A 276 3.91 8.32 -7.46
C LEU A 276 2.73 9.30 -7.38
N PHE A 277 2.98 10.61 -7.36
CA PHE A 277 1.94 11.63 -7.22
C PHE A 277 1.55 12.35 -8.52
N GLU A 278 2.12 11.95 -9.66
CA GLU A 278 1.80 12.50 -11.00
C GLU A 278 0.48 11.99 -11.62
#